data_AF-A0A428Z816-F1
#
_entry.id   AF-A0A428Z816-F1
#
_cell.length_a   1.000
_cell.length_b   1.000
_cell.length_c   1.000
_cell.angle_alpha   90.00
_cell.angle_beta   90.00
_cell.angle_gamma   90.00
#
_symmetry.space_group_name_H-M   'P 1'
#
loop_
_entity.id
_entity.type
_entity.pdbx_description
1 polymer ?
#
loop_
_entity_poly.entity_id
_entity_poly.type
_entity_poly.pdbx_seq_one_letter_code
_entity_poly.pdbx_strand_id
1 'polypeptide(L)'
;MPNLLKRASVLTASAITAIALGTGTAHAALTPTQLASVTDDYSFSKSLSQFTSIRNSRPYADQLDWSSDTCSWSPDKPLGFNFAPACHRHDFGYRNNKRQGRWNADKKLRVDDKFKADMYSICGGNVICKGTANLYYAAVRKWGT
;
A
#
# COMPACT_ATOMS: atom_id res chain seq x y z
N MET A 1 -43.32 -68.22 10.44
CA MET A 1 -43.02 -68.02 9.01
C MET A 1 -42.41 -66.62 8.85
N PRO A 2 -41.17 -66.51 8.35
CA PRO A 2 -40.45 -65.25 8.15
C PRO A 2 -40.72 -64.65 6.76
N ASN A 3 -40.50 -63.34 6.60
CA ASN A 3 -40.15 -62.64 5.35
C ASN A 3 -39.73 -61.22 5.77
N LEU A 4 -38.45 -60.86 5.90
CA LEU A 4 -37.43 -60.65 4.87
C LEU A 4 -37.96 -59.90 3.62
N LEU A 5 -37.59 -58.62 3.49
CA LEU A 5 -36.93 -58.09 2.30
C LEU A 5 -36.48 -56.63 2.53
N LYS A 6 -35.16 -56.46 2.65
CA LYS A 6 -34.45 -55.21 2.41
C LYS A 6 -34.65 -54.78 0.96
N ARG A 7 -34.91 -53.50 0.70
CA ARG A 7 -34.42 -52.81 -0.50
C ARG A 7 -34.00 -51.38 -0.15
N ALA A 8 -32.70 -51.17 -0.22
CA ALA A 8 -32.09 -49.85 -0.27
C ALA A 8 -32.49 -49.14 -1.56
N SER A 9 -32.62 -47.83 -1.51
CA SER A 9 -32.54 -46.96 -2.68
C SER A 9 -31.85 -45.66 -2.27
N VAL A 10 -30.89 -45.29 -3.10
CA VAL A 10 -29.82 -44.31 -2.90
C VAL A 10 -30.20 -43.01 -3.66
N LEU A 11 -29.51 -41.92 -3.31
CA LEU A 11 -29.29 -40.67 -4.08
C LEU A 11 -30.43 -39.63 -3.94
N THR A 12 -30.19 -38.34 -3.70
CA THR A 12 -29.09 -37.48 -4.18
C THR A 12 -28.70 -36.39 -3.18
N ALA A 13 -27.39 -36.13 -3.08
CA ALA A 13 -26.81 -34.97 -2.42
C ALA A 13 -27.15 -33.67 -3.15
N SER A 14 -27.24 -32.57 -2.39
CA SER A 14 -26.97 -31.22 -2.90
C SER A 14 -26.10 -30.52 -1.88
N ALA A 15 -24.79 -30.78 -1.98
CA ALA A 15 -23.80 -29.95 -1.32
C ALA A 15 -23.85 -28.57 -1.99
N ILE A 16 -24.23 -27.54 -1.24
CA ILE A 16 -24.03 -26.16 -1.66
C ILE A 16 -22.54 -25.88 -1.55
N THR A 17 -21.80 -26.20 -2.61
CA THR A 17 -20.42 -25.78 -2.76
C THR A 17 -20.45 -24.28 -3.03
N ALA A 18 -20.30 -23.48 -1.97
CA ALA A 18 -19.99 -22.07 -2.11
C ALA A 18 -18.58 -21.96 -2.70
N ILE A 19 -18.52 -21.72 -4.01
CA ILE A 19 -17.29 -21.42 -4.72
C ILE A 19 -16.85 -20.01 -4.29
N ALA A 20 -15.98 -19.94 -3.28
CA ALA A 20 -15.24 -18.72 -2.97
C ALA A 20 -14.09 -18.57 -3.98
N LEU A 21 -14.39 -18.05 -5.18
CA LEU A 21 -13.37 -17.56 -6.11
C LEU A 21 -12.84 -16.22 -5.61
N GLY A 22 -11.97 -16.28 -4.61
CA GLY A 22 -11.11 -15.18 -4.20
C GLY A 22 -9.68 -15.69 -4.17
N THR A 23 -8.87 -15.35 -5.17
CA THR A 23 -7.41 -15.56 -5.15
C THR A 23 -6.70 -14.60 -4.19
N GLY A 24 -7.44 -13.98 -3.26
CA GLY A 24 -6.87 -13.18 -2.18
C GLY A 24 -6.33 -14.13 -1.13
N THR A 25 -5.02 -14.14 -0.93
CA THR A 25 -4.45 -14.69 0.29
C THR A 25 -5.03 -13.91 1.46
N ALA A 26 -5.97 -14.52 2.19
CA ALA A 26 -6.44 -13.99 3.45
C ALA A 26 -5.24 -14.00 4.42
N HIS A 27 -4.57 -12.86 4.56
CA HIS A 27 -3.51 -12.73 5.53
C HIS A 27 -4.15 -12.71 6.92
N ALA A 28 -3.55 -13.42 7.88
CA ALA A 28 -3.97 -13.28 9.26
C ALA A 28 -3.91 -11.79 9.68
N ALA A 29 -4.88 -11.36 10.48
CA ALA A 29 -4.90 -10.00 11.00
C ALA A 29 -3.62 -9.74 11.81
N LEU A 30 -2.87 -8.72 11.42
CA LEU A 30 -1.67 -8.29 12.12
C LEU A 30 -2.06 -7.59 13.42
N THR A 31 -1.27 -7.80 14.48
CA THR A 31 -1.36 -6.95 15.68
C THR A 31 -1.01 -5.49 15.32
N PRO A 32 -1.46 -4.49 16.10
CA PRO A 32 -1.13 -3.08 15.84
C PRO A 32 0.37 -2.83 15.68
N THR A 33 1.20 -3.48 16.50
CA THR A 33 2.66 -3.37 16.43
C THR A 33 3.23 -3.97 15.15
N GLN A 34 2.73 -5.13 14.69
CA GLN A 34 3.16 -5.74 13.44
C GLN A 34 2.75 -4.89 12.24
N LEU A 35 1.51 -4.38 12.21
CA LEU A 35 1.02 -3.52 11.12
C LEU A 35 1.84 -2.23 11.02
N ALA A 36 2.19 -1.64 12.17
CA ALA A 36 3.07 -0.49 12.25
C ALA A 36 4.49 -0.80 11.72
N SER A 37 5.07 -1.94 12.08
CA SER A 37 6.38 -2.37 11.58
C SER A 37 6.39 -2.60 10.07
N VAL A 38 5.33 -3.22 9.51
CA VAL A 38 5.16 -3.40 8.06
C VAL A 38 5.07 -2.03 7.37
N THR A 39 4.28 -1.12 7.94
CA THR A 39 4.14 0.25 7.41
C THR A 39 5.46 1.00 7.41
N ASP A 40 6.23 0.92 8.49
CA ASP A 40 7.53 1.57 8.61
C ASP A 40 8.57 0.93 7.65
N ASP A 41 8.57 -0.40 7.50
CA ASP A 41 9.46 -1.10 6.55
C ASP A 41 9.19 -0.64 5.11
N TYR A 42 7.93 -0.65 4.68
CA TYR A 42 7.55 -0.26 3.32
C TYR A 42 7.80 1.23 3.05
N SER A 43 7.51 2.09 4.04
CA SER A 43 7.69 3.54 3.90
C SER A 43 9.15 3.94 3.89
N PHE A 44 9.99 3.34 4.74
CA PHE A 44 11.31 3.90 5.06
C PHE A 44 12.49 3.00 4.69
N SER A 45 12.36 1.69 4.81
CA SER A 45 13.48 0.76 4.65
C SER A 45 13.65 0.26 3.21
N LYS A 46 12.56 0.07 2.47
CA LYS A 46 12.61 -0.38 1.07
C LYS A 46 13.21 0.67 0.14
N SER A 47 13.90 0.22 -0.91
CA SER A 47 14.19 1.08 -2.06
C SER A 47 12.88 1.51 -2.73
N LEU A 48 12.91 2.58 -3.52
CA LEU A 48 11.72 3.02 -4.24
C LEU A 48 11.21 1.97 -5.24
N SER A 49 12.12 1.26 -5.90
CA SER A 49 11.77 0.17 -6.82
C SER A 49 11.12 -1.01 -6.08
N GLN A 50 11.65 -1.40 -4.92
CA GLN A 50 11.05 -2.43 -4.07
C GLN A 50 9.66 -2.02 -3.59
N PHE A 51 9.49 -0.79 -3.12
CA PHE A 51 8.18 -0.28 -2.73
C PHE A 51 7.20 -0.31 -3.91
N THR A 52 7.63 0.07 -5.11
CA THR A 52 6.79 0.03 -6.31
C THR A 52 6.32 -1.40 -6.59
N SER A 53 7.21 -2.39 -6.51
CA SER A 53 6.82 -3.80 -6.65
C SER A 53 5.85 -4.28 -5.56
N ILE A 54 6.08 -3.90 -4.29
CA ILE A 54 5.19 -4.21 -3.17
C ILE A 54 3.80 -3.55 -3.38
N ARG A 55 3.78 -2.29 -3.80
CA ARG A 55 2.56 -1.56 -4.11
C ARG A 55 1.74 -2.25 -5.21
N ASN A 56 2.39 -2.87 -6.20
CA ASN A 56 1.69 -3.58 -7.26
C ASN A 56 0.97 -4.85 -6.75
N SER A 57 1.54 -5.53 -5.75
CA SER A 57 0.91 -6.71 -5.13
C SER A 57 -0.06 -6.38 -3.99
N ARG A 58 0.01 -5.16 -3.42
CA ARG A 58 -0.88 -4.67 -2.34
C ARG A 58 -1.07 -5.69 -1.21
N PRO A 59 0.01 -6.18 -0.57
CA PRO A 59 -0.13 -7.10 0.54
C PRO A 59 -0.93 -6.46 1.68
N TYR A 60 -1.70 -7.27 2.41
CA TYR A 60 -2.57 -6.81 3.49
C TYR A 60 -3.55 -5.69 3.06
N ALA A 61 -4.14 -5.78 1.86
CA ALA A 61 -5.01 -4.73 1.31
C ALA A 61 -6.27 -4.44 2.15
N ASP A 62 -6.66 -5.38 3.01
CA ASP A 62 -7.73 -5.25 4.01
C ASP A 62 -7.30 -4.44 5.25
N GLN A 63 -5.98 -4.34 5.52
CA GLN A 63 -5.42 -3.73 6.73
C GLN A 63 -4.59 -2.47 6.44
N LEU A 64 -3.97 -2.38 5.27
CA LEU A 64 -3.16 -1.24 4.81
C LEU A 64 -3.92 -0.40 3.79
N ASP A 65 -3.73 0.91 3.90
CA ASP A 65 -4.22 1.86 2.91
C ASP A 65 -3.28 1.96 1.72
N TRP A 66 -3.70 1.39 0.60
CA TRP A 66 -2.98 1.49 -0.68
C TRP A 66 -3.55 2.59 -1.59
N SER A 67 -4.58 3.33 -1.18
CA SER A 67 -5.12 4.42 -1.98
C SER A 67 -4.09 5.55 -2.16
N SER A 68 -4.14 6.23 -3.30
CA SER A 68 -3.24 7.33 -3.64
C SER A 68 -3.92 8.23 -4.66
N ASP A 69 -3.77 9.52 -4.47
CA ASP A 69 -4.11 10.59 -5.41
C ASP A 69 -2.86 11.10 -6.14
N THR A 70 -1.80 10.29 -6.11
CA THR A 70 -0.49 10.55 -6.71
C THR A 70 0.05 11.91 -6.25
N CYS A 71 0.48 12.79 -7.14
CA CYS A 71 1.06 14.07 -6.72
C CYS A 71 -0.01 15.15 -6.46
N SER A 72 -1.29 14.75 -6.34
CA SER A 72 -2.48 15.50 -5.92
C SER A 72 -2.61 16.92 -6.47
N TRP A 73 -1.88 17.87 -5.87
CA TRP A 73 -1.92 19.30 -6.19
C TRP A 73 -0.81 19.76 -7.14
N SER A 74 0.06 18.85 -7.54
CA SER A 74 1.18 19.10 -8.43
C SER A 74 1.12 18.14 -9.62
N PRO A 75 1.59 18.54 -10.81
CA PRO A 75 1.66 17.64 -11.96
C PRO A 75 2.39 16.33 -11.62
N ASP A 76 1.93 15.17 -12.11
CA ASP A 76 2.66 13.91 -11.87
C ASP A 76 3.99 13.83 -12.66
N LYS A 77 4.05 14.58 -13.77
CA LYS A 77 5.20 14.67 -14.67
C LYS A 77 5.65 16.11 -14.89
N PRO A 78 6.12 16.83 -13.86
CA PRO A 78 6.62 18.18 -14.04
C PRO A 78 7.82 18.16 -14.97
N LEU A 79 7.73 18.86 -16.11
CA LEU A 79 8.79 18.90 -17.13
C LEU A 79 9.19 17.50 -17.65
N GLY A 80 8.30 16.51 -17.54
CA GLY A 80 8.53 15.13 -17.98
C GLY A 80 9.11 14.17 -16.91
N PHE A 81 9.47 14.65 -15.71
CA PHE A 81 10.01 13.78 -14.65
C PHE A 81 8.90 12.99 -13.95
N ASN A 82 8.92 11.66 -13.97
CA ASN A 82 7.87 10.86 -13.35
C ASN A 82 8.05 10.73 -11.82
N PHE A 83 7.40 11.59 -11.04
CA PHE A 83 7.41 11.54 -9.58
C PHE A 83 6.31 10.67 -8.97
N ALA A 84 5.43 10.06 -9.78
CA ALA A 84 4.34 9.22 -9.29
C ALA A 84 4.79 8.12 -8.31
N PRO A 85 5.91 7.38 -8.53
CA PRO A 85 6.36 6.38 -7.55
C PRO A 85 6.69 6.97 -6.18
N ALA A 86 7.28 8.17 -6.14
CA ALA A 86 7.59 8.87 -4.89
C ALA A 86 6.30 9.34 -4.20
N CYS A 87 5.38 9.92 -4.96
CA CYS A 87 4.08 10.38 -4.45
C CYS A 87 3.25 9.21 -3.88
N HIS A 88 3.23 8.06 -4.56
CA HIS A 88 2.58 6.86 -4.02
C HIS A 88 3.12 6.40 -2.67
N ARG A 89 4.45 6.52 -2.44
CA ARG A 89 5.04 6.16 -1.14
C ARG A 89 4.76 7.20 -0.07
N HIS A 90 4.74 8.48 -0.44
CA HIS A 90 4.36 9.58 0.44
C HIS A 90 2.92 9.38 0.94
N ASP A 91 1.98 9.14 0.03
CA ASP A 91 0.58 8.86 0.36
C ASP A 91 0.43 7.63 1.27
N PHE A 92 1.11 6.54 0.93
CA PHE A 92 1.11 5.32 1.75
C PHE A 92 1.56 5.63 3.19
N GLY A 93 2.66 6.38 3.34
CA GLY A 93 3.18 6.80 4.65
C GLY A 93 2.18 7.66 5.42
N TYR A 94 1.59 8.67 4.78
CA TYR A 94 0.60 9.56 5.41
C TYR A 94 -0.64 8.81 5.86
N ARG A 95 -1.31 8.12 4.92
CA ARG A 95 -2.61 7.49 5.15
C ARG A 95 -2.52 6.41 6.22
N ASN A 96 -1.50 5.56 6.16
CA ASN A 96 -1.35 4.47 7.12
C ASN A 96 -0.95 4.96 8.52
N ASN A 97 -0.01 5.91 8.65
CA ASN A 97 0.32 6.44 9.98
C ASN A 97 -0.85 7.20 10.61
N LYS A 98 -1.68 7.90 9.82
CA LYS A 98 -2.94 8.51 10.29
C LYS A 98 -3.95 7.47 10.74
N ARG A 99 -4.25 6.47 9.91
CA ARG A 99 -5.20 5.39 10.25
C ARG A 99 -4.77 4.58 11.47
N GLN A 100 -3.46 4.46 11.71
CA GLN A 100 -2.88 3.75 12.86
C GLN A 100 -2.75 4.63 14.11
N GLY A 101 -3.22 5.89 14.10
CA GLY A 101 -3.13 6.79 15.26
C GLY A 101 -1.69 7.19 15.63
N ARG A 102 -0.75 7.10 14.69
CA ARG A 102 0.69 7.35 14.87
C ARG A 102 1.15 8.65 14.21
N TRP A 103 0.22 9.46 13.71
CA TRP A 103 0.53 10.70 13.00
C TRP A 103 0.92 11.82 13.97
N ASN A 104 2.10 12.37 13.79
CA ASN A 104 2.62 13.51 14.54
C ASN A 104 3.64 14.29 13.68
N ALA A 105 4.15 15.41 14.20
CA ALA A 105 5.09 16.28 13.47
C ALA A 105 6.37 15.55 13.05
N ASP A 106 6.93 14.69 13.90
CA ASP A 106 8.15 13.93 13.61
C ASP A 106 7.92 12.88 12.53
N LYS A 107 6.78 12.17 12.58
CA LYS A 107 6.40 11.19 11.57
C LYS A 107 6.16 11.88 10.23
N LYS A 108 5.48 13.04 10.25
CA LYS A 108 5.29 13.88 9.07
C LYS A 108 6.63 14.26 8.44
N LEU A 109 7.55 14.81 9.24
CA LEU A 109 8.89 15.19 8.77
C LEU A 109 9.60 14.00 8.13
N ARG A 110 9.60 12.84 8.79
CA ARG A 110 10.24 11.63 8.27
C ARG A 110 9.66 11.15 6.94
N VAL A 111 8.34 11.23 6.76
CA VAL A 111 7.69 10.88 5.49
C VAL A 111 8.01 11.89 4.39
N ASP A 112 7.98 13.20 4.71
CA ASP A 112 8.33 14.26 3.77
C ASP A 112 9.81 14.15 3.31
N ASP A 113 10.73 13.86 4.24
CA ASP A 113 12.15 13.68 3.94
C ASP A 113 12.39 12.45 3.05
N LYS A 114 11.67 11.37 3.31
CA LYS A 114 11.74 10.15 2.48
C LYS A 114 11.20 10.40 1.07
N PHE A 115 10.14 11.20 0.94
CA PHE A 115 9.60 11.64 -0.35
C PHE A 115 10.62 12.46 -1.14
N LYS A 116 11.32 13.39 -0.51
CA LYS A 116 12.42 14.12 -1.14
C LYS A 116 13.53 13.18 -1.62
N ALA A 117 13.94 12.24 -0.76
CA ALA A 117 14.98 11.26 -1.10
C ALA A 117 14.58 10.40 -2.31
N ASP A 118 13.30 10.04 -2.43
CA ASP A 118 12.77 9.29 -3.57
C ASP A 118 12.80 10.06 -4.87
N MET A 119 12.31 11.30 -4.86
CA MET A 119 12.42 12.17 -6.03
C MET A 119 13.88 12.38 -6.42
N TYR A 120 14.78 12.55 -5.46
CA TYR A 120 16.23 12.64 -5.72
C TYR A 120 16.79 11.36 -6.36
N SER A 121 16.33 10.18 -5.92
CA SER A 121 16.71 8.90 -6.54
C SER A 121 16.21 8.81 -7.98
N ILE A 122 14.99 9.30 -8.27
CA ILE A 122 14.45 9.38 -9.64
C ILE A 122 15.30 10.32 -10.50
N CYS A 123 15.73 11.45 -9.93
CA CYS A 123 16.48 12.47 -10.66
C CYS A 123 17.92 12.08 -11.01
N GLY A 124 18.56 11.20 -10.24
CA GLY A 124 19.97 10.85 -10.43
C GLY A 124 20.88 12.08 -10.43
N GLY A 125 21.59 12.33 -11.53
CA GLY A 125 22.44 13.52 -11.71
C GLY A 125 21.73 14.78 -12.19
N ASN A 126 20.45 14.72 -12.58
CA ASN A 126 19.76 15.83 -13.23
C ASN A 126 19.42 16.97 -12.25
N VAL A 127 20.07 18.13 -12.44
CA VAL A 127 19.94 19.30 -11.56
C VAL A 127 18.55 19.93 -11.64
N ILE A 128 17.96 20.01 -12.84
CA ILE A 128 16.63 20.59 -13.04
C ILE A 128 15.59 19.74 -12.29
N CYS A 129 15.67 18.42 -12.44
CA CYS A 129 14.82 17.48 -11.73
C CYS A 129 14.93 17.63 -10.21
N LYS A 130 16.15 17.74 -9.66
CA LYS A 130 16.35 17.98 -8.23
C LYS A 130 15.79 19.33 -7.77
N GLY A 131 15.89 20.36 -8.61
CA GLY A 131 15.23 21.64 -8.39
C GLY A 131 13.72 21.48 -8.26
N THR A 132 13.08 20.76 -9.18
CA THR A 132 11.65 20.42 -9.10
C THR A 132 11.33 19.60 -7.85
N ALA A 133 12.15 18.61 -7.49
CA ALA A 133 11.97 17.83 -6.27
C ALA A 133 12.01 18.68 -4.99
N ASN A 134 12.86 19.72 -4.95
CA ASN A 134 12.89 20.66 -3.84
C ASN A 134 11.59 21.48 -3.73
N LEU A 135 10.99 21.88 -4.86
CA LEU A 135 9.71 22.58 -4.86
C LEU A 135 8.59 21.69 -4.29
N TYR A 136 8.54 20.42 -4.71
CA TYR A 136 7.56 19.46 -4.22
C TYR A 136 7.72 19.21 -2.72
N TYR A 137 8.96 19.03 -2.26
CA TYR A 137 9.26 18.89 -0.84
C TYR A 137 8.83 20.13 -0.03
N ALA A 138 9.16 21.35 -0.50
CA ALA A 138 8.77 22.57 0.17
C ALA A 138 7.24 22.72 0.28
N ALA A 139 6.50 22.32 -0.77
CA ALA A 139 5.05 22.33 -0.77
C ALA A 139 4.46 21.41 0.30
N VAL A 140 4.90 20.14 0.39
CA VAL A 140 4.39 19.20 1.40
C VAL A 140 4.79 19.60 2.83
N ARG A 141 5.97 20.21 3.02
CA ARG A 141 6.38 20.75 4.33
C ARG A 141 5.47 21.89 4.79
N LYS A 142 5.05 22.76 3.87
CA LYS A 142 4.23 23.94 4.18
C LYS A 142 2.74 23.61 4.33
N TRP A 143 2.20 22.71 3.50
CA TRP A 143 0.76 22.52 3.36
C TRP A 143 0.28 21.09 3.62
N GLY A 144 1.18 20.11 3.69
CA GLY A 144 0.78 18.73 4.01
C GLY A 144 0.26 18.64 5.43
N THR A 145 -0.96 18.15 5.60
CA THR A 145 -1.60 17.88 6.90
C THR A 145 -1.59 16.41 7.20
#